data_AF-A0A496RTF1-F1
#
_entry.id   AF-A0A496RTF1-F1
#
_cell.length_a   1.000
_cell.length_b   1.000
_cell.length_c   1.000
_cell.angle_alpha   90.00
_cell.angle_beta   90.00
_cell.angle_gamma   90.00
#
_symmetry.space_group_name_H-M   'P 1'
#
loop_
_entity.id
_entity.type
_entity.pdbx_description
1 polymer ?
#
loop_
_entity_poly.entity_id
_entity_poly.type
_entity_poly.pdbx_seq_one_letter_code
_entity_poly.pdbx_strand_id
1 'polypeptide(L)'
;MAKKSESSLSLSGAGKFLFGIFLSIFALILTYSFLKLLSSFRIEVNEAYFLLGAGSYALFHFLFRKPFLPYIFGHELSHALSILLLKGKVKKIHISAQRGSVKGTKTNFFIALSPYLFPIYSLAIVIVYLLLSIFLDVRKYLSFFLFLIGFTWAFHLLLTVYFLSQRQRDIIQTGRLFSFSLIYTVNLLTLVFILSCLSKHISFEHFLLVVEKEIRKVLAYL
;
A
#
# COMPACT_ATOMS: atom_id res chain seq x y z
N MET A 1 -25.75 -6.01 -29.06
CA MET A 1 -25.73 -4.74 -28.30
C MET A 1 -24.72 -4.83 -27.18
N ALA A 2 -23.57 -4.16 -27.32
CA ALA A 2 -22.56 -4.09 -26.26
C ALA A 2 -23.11 -3.26 -25.10
N LYS A 3 -23.31 -3.90 -23.94
CA LYS A 3 -23.72 -3.24 -22.70
C LYS A 3 -22.61 -2.25 -22.33
N LYS A 4 -22.87 -0.96 -22.52
CA LYS A 4 -22.04 0.17 -22.10
C LYS A 4 -21.65 -0.08 -20.63
N SER A 5 -20.36 -0.33 -20.37
CA SER A 5 -19.89 -0.56 -19.01
C SER A 5 -20.19 0.67 -18.18
N GLU A 6 -20.97 0.51 -17.12
CA GLU A 6 -21.25 1.53 -16.10
C GLU A 6 -19.99 2.30 -15.75
N SER A 7 -20.11 3.63 -15.64
CA SER A 7 -19.03 4.60 -15.47
C SER A 7 -18.17 4.32 -14.23
N SER A 8 -17.17 3.48 -14.39
CA SER A 8 -16.19 3.19 -13.34
C SER A 8 -15.03 4.15 -13.47
N LEU A 9 -15.02 5.24 -12.67
CA LEU A 9 -13.82 6.01 -12.31
C LEU A 9 -12.80 6.17 -13.47
N SER A 10 -13.23 6.67 -14.64
CA SER A 10 -12.34 6.80 -15.81
C SER A 10 -11.99 8.27 -16.06
N LEU A 11 -10.81 8.68 -15.63
CA LEU A 11 -10.21 9.95 -16.03
C LEU A 11 -9.67 9.86 -17.47
N SER A 12 -9.79 10.95 -18.25
CA SER A 12 -9.14 11.07 -19.55
C SER A 12 -7.60 11.04 -19.42
N GLY A 13 -6.87 10.80 -20.51
CA GLY A 13 -5.40 10.77 -20.48
C GLY A 13 -4.79 12.07 -19.92
N ALA A 14 -5.27 13.23 -20.38
CA ALA A 14 -4.87 14.54 -19.86
C ALA A 14 -5.30 14.73 -18.39
N GLY A 15 -6.51 14.30 -18.02
CA GLY A 15 -7.00 14.36 -16.64
C GLY A 15 -6.15 13.55 -15.67
N LYS A 16 -5.73 12.34 -16.06
CA LYS A 16 -4.79 11.50 -15.29
C LYS A 16 -3.45 12.18 -15.11
N PHE A 17 -2.92 12.82 -16.16
CA PHE A 17 -1.64 13.51 -16.08
C PHE A 17 -1.68 14.71 -15.12
N LEU A 18 -2.67 15.60 -15.26
CA LEU A 18 -2.85 16.75 -14.37
C LEU A 18 -3.07 16.32 -12.92
N PHE A 19 -3.90 15.30 -12.71
CA PHE A 19 -4.12 14.75 -11.37
C PHE A 19 -2.86 14.08 -10.80
N GLY A 20 -2.04 13.46 -11.65
CA GLY A 20 -0.72 12.95 -11.28
C GLY A 20 0.23 14.06 -10.82
N ILE A 21 0.24 15.24 -11.46
CA ILE A 21 1.03 16.40 -11.00
C ILE A 21 0.55 16.84 -9.62
N PHE A 22 -0.76 17.05 -9.46
CA PHE A 22 -1.34 17.43 -8.18
C PHE A 22 -0.98 16.45 -7.07
N LEU A 23 -1.15 15.14 -7.31
CA LEU A 23 -0.77 14.10 -6.35
C LEU A 23 0.73 14.07 -6.05
N SER A 24 1.58 14.42 -7.02
CA SER A 24 3.03 14.49 -6.79
C SER A 24 3.39 15.62 -5.83
N ILE A 25 2.78 16.81 -6.01
CA ILE A 25 2.97 17.94 -5.10
C ILE A 25 2.47 17.58 -3.71
N PHE A 26 1.28 16.98 -3.62
CA PHE A 26 0.73 16.51 -2.36
C PHE A 26 1.63 15.46 -1.68
N ALA A 27 2.17 14.51 -2.45
CA ALA A 27 3.13 13.52 -1.95
C ALA A 27 4.41 14.16 -1.37
N LEU A 28 4.91 15.25 -1.97
CA LEU A 28 6.06 15.98 -1.43
C LEU A 28 5.72 16.63 -0.08
N ILE A 29 4.53 17.24 0.04
CA ILE A 29 4.05 17.80 1.31
C ILE A 29 3.94 16.70 2.37
N LEU A 30 3.32 15.57 2.04
CA LEU A 30 3.22 14.42 2.95
C LEU A 30 4.60 13.92 3.39
N THR A 31 5.56 13.85 2.47
CA THR A 31 6.93 13.43 2.76
C THR A 31 7.60 14.38 3.74
N TYR A 32 7.50 15.69 3.48
CA TYR A 32 8.06 16.70 4.37
C TYR A 32 7.42 16.66 5.78
N SER A 33 6.10 16.53 5.85
CA SER A 33 5.38 16.37 7.13
C SER A 33 5.77 15.08 7.86
N PHE A 34 6.00 13.99 7.13
CA PHE A 34 6.46 12.72 7.71
C PHE A 34 7.87 12.85 8.28
N LEU A 35 8.79 13.51 7.57
CA LEU A 35 10.15 13.75 8.06
C LEU A 35 10.15 14.60 9.35
N LYS A 36 9.23 15.57 9.49
CA LYS A 36 9.04 16.30 10.74
C LYS A 36 8.59 15.39 11.87
N LEU A 37 7.62 14.51 11.62
CA LEU A 37 7.14 13.54 12.60
C LEU A 37 8.25 12.58 13.04
N LEU A 38 9.11 12.18 12.11
CA LEU A 38 10.23 11.28 12.38
C LEU A 38 11.27 11.88 13.34
N SER A 39 11.37 13.21 13.44
CA SER A 39 12.23 13.86 14.43
C SER A 39 11.83 13.56 15.89
N SER A 40 10.56 13.21 16.11
CA SER A 40 10.03 12.80 17.42
C SER A 40 9.95 11.29 17.58
N PHE A 41 10.38 10.52 16.58
CA PHE A 41 10.29 9.07 16.60
C PHE A 41 11.30 8.48 17.58
N ARG A 42 10.80 7.62 18.46
CA ARG A 42 11.60 6.83 19.39
C ARG A 42 11.30 5.36 19.16
N ILE A 43 12.35 4.55 19.17
CA ILE A 43 12.20 3.11 19.04
C ILE A 43 11.94 2.56 20.44
N GLU A 44 10.69 2.22 20.73
CA GLU A 44 10.34 1.40 21.89
C GLU A 44 10.18 -0.06 21.47
N VAL A 45 9.66 -0.89 22.37
CA VAL A 45 9.57 -2.35 22.17
C VAL A 45 8.74 -2.70 20.93
N ASN A 46 7.59 -2.05 20.73
CA ASN A 46 6.69 -2.35 19.62
C ASN A 46 7.30 -2.01 18.26
N GLU A 47 7.89 -0.83 18.16
CA GLU A 47 8.61 -0.34 16.99
C GLU A 47 9.81 -1.23 16.70
N ALA A 48 10.55 -1.65 17.73
CA ALA A 48 11.69 -2.55 17.58
C ALA A 48 11.26 -3.88 16.93
N TYR A 49 10.20 -4.53 17.41
CA TYR A 49 9.73 -5.78 16.79
C TYR A 49 9.26 -5.59 15.33
N PHE A 50 8.53 -4.51 15.04
CA PHE A 50 8.15 -4.17 13.68
C PHE A 50 9.38 -3.95 12.78
N LEU A 51 10.35 -3.16 13.23
CA LEU A 51 11.59 -2.87 12.50
C LEU A 51 12.46 -4.12 12.33
N LEU A 52 12.52 -4.99 13.34
CA LEU A 52 13.20 -6.30 13.25
C LEU A 52 12.55 -7.17 12.18
N GLY A 53 11.21 -7.22 12.11
CA GLY A 53 10.49 -7.92 11.05
C GLY A 53 10.80 -7.35 9.67
N ALA A 54 10.71 -6.04 9.52
CA ALA A 54 10.99 -5.34 8.28
C ALA A 54 12.45 -5.55 7.83
N GLY A 55 13.40 -5.40 8.74
CA GLY A 55 14.82 -5.64 8.51
C GLY A 55 15.14 -7.08 8.17
N SER A 56 14.49 -8.04 8.84
CA SER A 56 14.64 -9.48 8.55
C SER A 56 14.19 -9.82 7.14
N TYR A 57 13.06 -9.28 6.69
CA TYR A 57 12.64 -9.47 5.30
C TYR A 57 13.56 -8.76 4.31
N ALA A 58 13.99 -7.52 4.61
CA ALA A 58 14.91 -6.80 3.75
C ALA A 58 16.21 -7.59 3.55
N LEU A 59 16.77 -8.13 4.63
CA LEU A 59 17.92 -9.02 4.58
C LEU A 59 17.63 -10.26 3.72
N PHE A 60 16.50 -10.93 3.95
CA PHE A 60 16.07 -12.07 3.15
C PHE A 60 15.96 -11.72 1.65
N HIS A 61 15.39 -10.56 1.33
CA HIS A 61 15.18 -10.09 -0.04
C HIS A 61 16.49 -9.92 -0.82
N PHE A 62 17.54 -9.45 -0.15
CA PHE A 62 18.85 -9.21 -0.79
C PHE A 62 19.75 -10.45 -0.78
N LEU A 63 19.61 -11.34 0.20
CA LEU A 63 20.42 -12.56 0.29
C LEU A 63 19.89 -13.73 -0.54
N PHE A 64 18.57 -13.84 -0.71
CA PHE A 64 17.93 -14.99 -1.36
C PHE A 64 17.28 -14.62 -2.69
N ARG A 65 16.89 -15.65 -3.47
CA ARG A 65 16.06 -15.43 -4.66
C ARG A 65 14.73 -14.81 -4.23
N LYS A 66 14.35 -13.74 -4.94
CA LYS A 66 13.12 -13.00 -4.68
C LYS A 66 11.92 -13.96 -4.68
N PRO A 67 11.05 -13.90 -3.65
CA PRO A 67 9.92 -14.82 -3.52
C PRO A 67 8.78 -14.42 -4.47
N PHE A 68 8.95 -14.69 -5.77
CA PHE A 68 7.99 -14.24 -6.80
C PHE A 68 6.64 -14.92 -6.70
N LEU A 69 6.57 -16.21 -6.37
CA LEU A 69 5.29 -16.92 -6.28
C LEU A 69 4.32 -16.29 -5.25
N PRO A 70 4.70 -16.09 -3.97
CA PRO A 70 3.81 -15.43 -3.02
C PRO A 70 3.54 -13.98 -3.43
N TYR A 71 4.46 -13.29 -4.11
CA TYR A 71 4.16 -11.96 -4.62
C TYR A 71 3.08 -11.99 -5.69
N ILE A 72 3.24 -12.82 -6.73
CA ILE A 72 2.27 -12.95 -7.82
C ILE A 72 0.91 -13.40 -7.27
N PHE A 73 0.89 -14.32 -6.31
CA PHE A 73 -0.35 -14.72 -5.65
C PHE A 73 -1.04 -13.52 -4.98
N GLY A 74 -0.29 -12.77 -4.15
CA GLY A 74 -0.83 -11.58 -3.49
C GLY A 74 -1.28 -10.52 -4.50
N HIS A 75 -0.56 -10.39 -5.62
CA HIS A 75 -0.86 -9.46 -6.70
C HIS A 75 -2.22 -9.75 -7.34
N GLU A 76 -2.43 -10.98 -7.78
CA GLU A 76 -3.70 -11.38 -8.39
C GLU A 76 -4.84 -11.43 -7.37
N LEU A 77 -4.55 -11.78 -6.11
CA LEU A 77 -5.54 -11.73 -5.04
C LEU A 77 -6.03 -10.29 -4.79
N SER A 78 -5.14 -9.30 -4.77
CA SER A 78 -5.52 -7.89 -4.62
C SER A 78 -6.44 -7.41 -5.74
N HIS A 79 -6.18 -7.81 -6.99
CA HIS A 79 -7.09 -7.54 -8.12
C HIS A 79 -8.46 -8.18 -7.89
N ALA A 80 -8.49 -9.46 -7.54
CA ALA A 80 -9.72 -10.21 -7.31
C ALA A 80 -10.57 -9.60 -6.20
N LEU A 81 -9.96 -9.29 -5.05
CA LEU A 81 -10.64 -8.66 -3.92
C LEU A 81 -11.16 -7.27 -4.30
N SER A 82 -10.39 -6.46 -5.02
CA SER A 82 -10.84 -5.13 -5.47
C SER A 82 -12.01 -5.21 -6.44
N ILE A 83 -12.04 -6.21 -7.32
CA ILE A 83 -13.20 -6.47 -8.18
C ILE A 83 -14.44 -6.77 -7.33
N LEU A 84 -14.31 -7.63 -6.30
CA LEU A 84 -15.41 -8.00 -5.41
C LEU A 84 -15.89 -6.81 -4.56
N LEU A 85 -14.96 -6.02 -4.01
CA LEU A 85 -15.26 -4.81 -3.24
C LEU A 85 -16.08 -3.80 -4.05
N LEU A 86 -15.79 -3.69 -5.35
CA LEU A 86 -16.54 -2.84 -6.27
C LEU A 86 -17.81 -3.53 -6.83
N LYS A 87 -18.31 -4.58 -6.16
CA LYS A 87 -19.50 -5.36 -6.53
C LYS A 87 -19.40 -5.97 -7.94
N GLY A 88 -18.20 -6.23 -8.42
CA GLY A 88 -17.93 -7.00 -9.62
C GLY A 88 -17.94 -8.51 -9.35
N LYS A 89 -17.73 -9.30 -10.39
CA LYS A 89 -17.57 -10.76 -10.33
C LYS A 89 -16.22 -11.15 -10.90
N VAL A 90 -15.47 -11.98 -10.17
CA VAL A 90 -14.25 -12.60 -10.66
C VAL A 90 -14.62 -13.82 -11.50
N LYS A 91 -14.19 -13.86 -12.76
CA LYS A 91 -14.51 -14.94 -13.70
C LYS A 91 -13.42 -15.98 -13.80
N LYS A 92 -12.16 -15.55 -13.74
CA LYS A 92 -10.99 -16.44 -13.86
C LYS A 92 -9.81 -15.82 -13.13
N ILE A 93 -9.10 -16.65 -12.36
CA ILE A 93 -7.80 -16.32 -11.78
C ILE A 93 -6.82 -17.36 -12.33
N HIS A 94 -5.64 -16.90 -12.75
CA HIS A 94 -4.53 -17.77 -13.13
C HIS A 94 -3.26 -17.26 -12.45
N ILE A 95 -2.59 -18.14 -11.72
CA ILE A 95 -1.37 -17.84 -10.96
C ILE A 95 -0.34 -18.92 -11.31
N SER A 96 0.86 -18.49 -11.63
CA SER A 96 2.02 -19.34 -11.87
C SER A 96 3.28 -18.69 -11.26
N ALA A 97 4.38 -19.42 -11.20
CA ALA A 97 5.64 -18.89 -10.66
C ALA A 97 6.24 -17.73 -11.49
N GLN A 98 5.79 -17.56 -12.74
CA GLN A 98 6.31 -16.55 -13.66
C GLN A 98 5.32 -15.41 -13.93
N ARG A 99 4.02 -15.70 -13.92
CA ARG A 99 2.97 -14.75 -14.34
C ARG A 99 1.66 -14.97 -13.59
N GLY A 100 0.88 -13.91 -13.45
CA GLY A 100 -0.48 -13.93 -12.95
C GLY A 100 -1.45 -13.22 -13.91
N SER A 101 -2.74 -13.55 -13.80
CA SER A 101 -3.82 -12.74 -14.37
C SER A 101 -5.16 -12.98 -13.69
N VAL A 102 -5.92 -11.92 -13.46
CA VAL A 102 -7.33 -11.95 -13.07
C VAL A 102 -8.21 -11.39 -14.17
N LYS A 103 -9.31 -12.09 -14.49
CA LYS A 103 -10.39 -11.60 -15.36
C LYS A 103 -11.65 -11.41 -14.52
N GLY A 104 -12.22 -10.21 -14.56
CA GLY A 104 -13.46 -9.88 -13.86
C GLY A 104 -14.46 -9.12 -14.73
N THR A 105 -15.59 -8.72 -14.13
CA THR A 105 -16.63 -7.92 -14.81
C THR A 105 -16.41 -6.41 -14.72
N LYS A 106 -15.49 -5.94 -13.86
CA LYS A 106 -15.15 -4.53 -13.69
C LYS A 106 -13.63 -4.34 -13.85
N THR A 107 -13.26 -3.18 -14.36
CA THR A 107 -11.86 -2.73 -14.49
C THR A 107 -11.81 -1.22 -14.34
N ASN A 108 -10.84 -0.71 -13.60
CA ASN A 108 -10.54 0.72 -13.44
C ASN A 108 -9.15 0.87 -12.80
N PHE A 109 -8.69 2.11 -12.60
CA PHE A 109 -7.38 2.37 -12.01
C PHE A 109 -7.23 1.83 -10.58
N PHE A 110 -8.30 1.83 -9.78
CA PHE A 110 -8.26 1.32 -8.40
C PHE A 110 -7.99 -0.19 -8.39
N ILE A 111 -8.72 -0.95 -9.22
CA ILE A 111 -8.46 -2.39 -9.39
C ILE A 111 -7.04 -2.57 -9.91
N ALA A 112 -6.68 -1.91 -11.02
CA ALA A 112 -5.37 -2.06 -11.65
C ALA A 112 -4.19 -1.77 -10.70
N LEU A 113 -4.32 -0.77 -9.82
CA LEU A 113 -3.26 -0.38 -8.91
C LEU A 113 -3.34 -1.07 -7.54
N SER A 114 -4.46 -1.73 -7.20
CA SER A 114 -4.67 -2.35 -5.89
C SER A 114 -3.52 -3.24 -5.39
N PRO A 115 -2.80 -4.02 -6.22
CA PRO A 115 -1.67 -4.83 -5.74
C PRO A 115 -0.50 -4.02 -5.18
N TYR A 116 -0.33 -2.79 -5.66
CA TYR A 116 0.74 -1.89 -5.25
C TYR A 116 0.30 -0.96 -4.11
N LEU A 117 -1.02 -0.80 -3.90
CA LEU A 117 -1.59 0.05 -2.86
C LEU A 117 -1.73 -0.68 -1.52
N PHE A 118 -2.08 -1.97 -1.55
CA PHE A 118 -2.48 -2.69 -0.35
C PHE A 118 -1.49 -3.81 0.01
N PRO A 119 -0.87 -3.77 1.21
CA PRO A 119 -0.03 -4.86 1.71
C PRO A 119 -0.93 -6.02 2.18
N ILE A 120 -1.47 -6.79 1.25
CA ILE A 120 -2.52 -7.79 1.53
C ILE A 120 -2.13 -8.80 2.61
N TYR A 121 -0.85 -9.17 2.68
CA TYR A 121 -0.35 -10.06 3.72
C TYR A 121 -0.33 -9.41 5.10
N SER A 122 0.08 -8.13 5.20
CA SER A 122 -0.01 -7.39 6.48
C SER A 122 -1.47 -7.26 6.93
N LEU A 123 -2.39 -6.98 6.00
CA LEU A 123 -3.82 -6.95 6.29
C LEU A 123 -4.34 -8.31 6.76
N ALA A 124 -3.91 -9.40 6.14
CA ALA A 124 -4.28 -10.75 6.56
C ALA A 124 -3.78 -11.05 7.99
N ILE A 125 -2.54 -10.67 8.33
CA ILE A 125 -2.00 -10.83 9.70
C ILE A 125 -2.83 -10.03 10.71
N VAL A 126 -3.22 -8.79 10.38
CA VAL A 126 -4.10 -7.98 11.24
C VAL A 126 -5.48 -8.63 11.42
N ILE A 127 -6.10 -9.13 10.35
CA ILE A 127 -7.38 -9.84 10.42
C ILE A 127 -7.26 -11.07 11.32
N VAL A 128 -6.21 -11.87 11.16
CA VAL A 128 -5.96 -13.05 11.99
C VAL A 128 -5.78 -12.65 13.46
N TYR A 129 -5.03 -11.59 13.76
CA TYR A 129 -4.89 -11.06 15.11
C TYR A 129 -6.25 -10.69 15.73
N LEU A 130 -7.08 -9.95 14.99
CA LEU A 130 -8.40 -9.53 15.45
C LEU A 130 -9.32 -10.72 15.67
N LEU A 131 -9.37 -11.68 14.75
CA LEU A 131 -10.20 -12.88 14.89
C LEU A 131 -9.77 -13.73 16.09
N LEU A 132 -8.47 -13.92 16.29
CA LEU A 132 -7.96 -14.67 17.44
C LEU A 132 -8.22 -13.94 18.77
N SER A 133 -8.21 -12.61 18.78
CA SER A 133 -8.51 -11.81 19.98
C SER A 133 -9.93 -11.99 20.52
N ILE A 134 -10.86 -12.48 19.69
CA ILE A 134 -12.24 -12.81 20.12
C ILE A 134 -12.24 -14.04 21.04
N PHE A 135 -11.30 -14.96 20.85
CA PHE A 135 -11.29 -16.26 21.54
C PHE A 135 -10.14 -16.41 22.53
N LEU A 136 -9.05 -15.66 22.36
CA LEU A 136 -7.80 -15.81 23.11
C LEU A 136 -7.27 -14.44 23.55
N ASP A 137 -6.56 -14.39 24.68
CA ASP A 137 -5.73 -13.23 25.01
C ASP A 137 -4.46 -13.22 24.16
N VAL A 138 -4.55 -12.60 22.99
CA VAL A 138 -3.45 -12.49 22.02
C VAL A 138 -2.44 -11.40 22.35
N ARG A 139 -2.68 -10.57 23.37
CA ARG A 139 -1.79 -9.44 23.73
C ARG A 139 -0.38 -9.92 24.09
N LYS A 140 -0.27 -11.11 24.70
CA LYS A 140 1.02 -11.76 24.99
C LYS A 140 1.84 -12.12 23.75
N TYR A 141 1.19 -12.19 22.58
CA TYR A 141 1.85 -12.46 21.29
C TYR A 141 2.00 -11.19 20.44
N LEU A 142 1.67 -10.00 20.97
CA LEU A 142 1.69 -8.76 20.20
C LEU A 142 3.02 -8.56 19.47
N SER A 143 4.15 -8.71 20.16
CA SER A 143 5.50 -8.63 19.58
C SER A 143 5.70 -9.53 18.36
N PHE A 144 5.17 -10.76 18.38
CA PHE A 144 5.23 -11.67 17.25
C PHE A 144 4.40 -11.19 16.07
N PHE A 145 3.18 -10.72 16.32
CA PHE A 145 2.34 -10.12 15.27
C PHE A 145 2.96 -8.85 14.68
N LEU A 146 3.57 -8.00 15.50
CA LEU A 146 4.27 -6.79 15.05
C LEU A 146 5.47 -7.12 14.16
N PHE A 147 6.24 -8.14 14.54
CA PHE A 147 7.30 -8.68 13.70
C PHE A 147 6.76 -9.17 12.36
N LEU A 148 5.70 -9.97 12.35
CA LEU A 148 5.09 -10.46 11.10
C LEU A 148 4.57 -9.32 10.22
N ILE A 149 3.91 -8.32 10.80
CA ILE A 149 3.42 -7.14 10.07
C ILE A 149 4.58 -6.39 9.44
N GLY A 150 5.68 -6.17 10.18
CA GLY A 150 6.89 -5.54 9.66
C GLY A 150 7.51 -6.34 8.51
N PHE A 151 7.62 -7.65 8.68
CA PHE A 151 8.13 -8.57 7.67
C PHE A 151 7.28 -8.53 6.39
N THR A 152 5.95 -8.68 6.50
CA THR A 152 5.05 -8.71 5.34
C THR A 152 4.87 -7.33 4.70
N TRP A 153 5.05 -6.26 5.46
CA TRP A 153 5.00 -4.89 4.94
C TRP A 153 6.27 -4.54 4.15
N ALA A 154 7.45 -4.92 4.65
CA ALA A 154 8.70 -4.82 3.90
C ALA A 154 8.67 -5.73 2.65
N PHE A 155 8.06 -6.92 2.74
CA PHE A 155 7.75 -7.77 1.59
C PHE A 155 6.95 -7.04 0.53
N HIS A 156 5.87 -6.38 0.93
CA HIS A 156 5.05 -5.60 0.02
C HIS A 156 5.85 -4.47 -0.63
N LEU A 157 6.54 -3.64 0.17
CA LEU A 157 7.27 -2.49 -0.36
C LEU A 157 8.40 -2.86 -1.31
N LEU A 158 9.30 -3.76 -0.92
CA LEU A 158 10.48 -4.09 -1.72
C LEU A 158 10.08 -4.75 -3.04
N LEU A 159 9.04 -5.59 -3.02
CA LEU A 159 8.56 -6.22 -4.25
C LEU A 159 7.77 -5.22 -5.09
N THR A 160 6.98 -4.32 -4.49
CA THR A 160 6.36 -3.21 -5.22
C THR A 160 7.42 -2.38 -5.94
N VAL A 161 8.50 -1.95 -5.26
CA VAL A 161 9.61 -1.22 -5.90
C VAL A 161 10.24 -2.04 -7.03
N TYR A 162 10.54 -3.32 -6.78
CA TYR A 162 11.09 -4.20 -7.81
C TYR A 162 10.17 -4.30 -9.03
N PHE A 163 8.88 -4.56 -8.86
CA PHE A 163 7.94 -4.70 -9.98
C PHE A 163 7.64 -3.37 -10.67
N LEU A 164 7.66 -2.23 -9.96
CA LEU A 164 7.54 -0.90 -10.57
C LEU A 164 8.75 -0.53 -11.43
N SER A 165 9.94 -1.04 -11.10
CA SER A 165 11.12 -0.91 -11.98
C SER A 165 10.98 -1.72 -13.28
N GLN A 166 10.03 -2.66 -13.33
CA GLN A 166 9.69 -3.42 -14.53
C GLN A 166 8.56 -2.74 -15.31
N ARG A 167 8.43 -3.05 -16.60
CA ARG A 167 7.35 -2.50 -17.45
C ARG A 167 6.00 -3.19 -17.17
N GLN A 168 5.34 -2.83 -16.07
CA GLN A 168 4.02 -3.38 -15.70
C GLN A 168 2.88 -2.80 -16.54
N ARG A 169 2.00 -3.69 -17.02
CA ARG A 169 0.83 -3.31 -17.82
C ARG A 169 -0.15 -2.45 -17.01
N ASP A 170 -0.34 -2.76 -15.73
CA ASP A 170 -1.22 -2.03 -14.82
C ASP A 170 -0.87 -0.53 -14.74
N ILE A 171 0.43 -0.23 -14.66
CA ILE A 171 0.99 1.13 -14.58
C ILE A 171 0.86 1.85 -15.92
N ILE A 172 1.14 1.16 -17.03
CA ILE A 172 1.08 1.75 -18.37
C ILE A 172 -0.37 2.13 -18.73
N GLN A 173 -1.34 1.26 -18.46
CA GLN A 173 -2.76 1.50 -18.74
C GLN A 173 -3.34 2.63 -17.88
N THR A 174 -2.82 2.78 -16.68
CA THR A 174 -3.28 3.79 -15.72
C THR A 174 -2.58 5.14 -15.90
N GLY A 175 -1.39 5.16 -16.50
CA GLY A 175 -0.54 6.33 -16.69
C GLY A 175 0.52 6.42 -15.59
N ARG A 176 1.79 6.54 -15.98
CA ARG A 176 2.94 6.40 -15.07
C ARG A 176 2.95 7.42 -13.94
N LEU A 177 2.87 8.71 -14.26
CA LEU A 177 2.94 9.78 -13.27
C LEU A 177 1.84 9.61 -12.22
N PHE A 178 0.58 9.49 -12.66
CA PHE A 178 -0.55 9.24 -11.78
C PHE A 178 -0.37 7.99 -10.90
N SER A 179 0.05 6.87 -11.50
CA SER A 179 0.21 5.60 -10.78
C SER A 179 1.30 5.70 -9.71
N PHE A 180 2.48 6.22 -10.05
CA PHE A 180 3.59 6.33 -9.10
C PHE A 180 3.26 7.26 -7.94
N SER A 181 2.66 8.42 -8.22
CA SER A 181 2.29 9.38 -7.17
C SER A 181 1.21 8.83 -6.26
N LEU A 182 0.21 8.12 -6.80
CA LEU A 182 -0.82 7.46 -5.99
C LEU A 182 -0.23 6.33 -5.13
N ILE A 183 0.57 5.44 -5.73
CA ILE A 183 1.19 4.31 -5.02
C ILE A 183 2.06 4.80 -3.88
N TYR A 184 2.91 5.79 -4.15
CA TYR A 184 3.77 6.40 -3.14
C TYR A 184 2.93 7.03 -2.01
N THR A 185 1.93 7.84 -2.37
CA THR A 185 1.05 8.51 -1.40
C THR A 185 0.37 7.52 -0.47
N VAL A 186 -0.25 6.47 -1.02
CA VAL A 186 -0.97 5.47 -0.22
C VAL A 186 -0.02 4.67 0.67
N ASN A 187 1.15 4.28 0.17
CA ASN A 187 2.13 3.54 0.99
C ASN A 187 2.74 4.40 2.10
N LEU A 188 2.99 5.69 1.84
CA LEU A 188 3.46 6.62 2.87
C LEU A 188 2.40 6.80 3.95
N LEU A 189 1.14 7.05 3.58
CA LEU A 189 0.04 7.16 4.53
C LEU A 189 -0.16 5.86 5.33
N THR A 190 -0.02 4.70 4.67
CA THR A 190 -0.07 3.40 5.34
C THR A 190 1.05 3.25 6.36
N LEU A 191 2.28 3.66 6.03
CA LEU A 191 3.41 3.66 6.98
C LEU A 191 3.12 4.56 8.18
N VAL A 192 2.68 5.80 7.94
CA VAL A 192 2.34 6.74 9.02
C VAL A 192 1.25 6.16 9.92
N PHE A 193 0.22 5.56 9.32
CA PHE A 193 -0.86 4.90 10.07
C PHE A 193 -0.33 3.75 10.92
N ILE A 194 0.47 2.84 10.35
CA ILE A 194 1.12 1.76 11.09
C ILE A 194 1.92 2.32 12.28
N LEU A 195 2.82 3.28 12.04
CA LEU A 195 3.63 3.88 13.10
C LEU A 195 2.79 4.57 14.17
N SER A 196 1.67 5.19 13.79
CA SER A 196 0.74 5.82 14.74
C SER A 196 0.01 4.80 15.61
N CYS A 197 -0.23 3.58 15.11
CA CYS A 197 -0.80 2.49 15.89
C CYS A 197 0.22 1.83 16.82
N LEU A 198 1.51 1.87 16.47
CA LEU A 198 2.59 1.23 17.23
C LEU A 198 3.17 2.12 18.32
N SER A 199 3.32 3.41 17.99
CA SER A 199 4.09 4.36 18.78
C SER A 199 3.20 5.30 19.56
N LYS A 200 3.55 5.54 20.82
CA LYS A 200 2.91 6.56 21.66
C LYS A 200 3.35 7.98 21.29
N HIS A 201 4.49 8.12 20.60
CA HIS A 201 5.08 9.41 20.24
C HIS A 201 4.63 9.89 18.86
N ILE A 202 4.02 9.02 18.06
CA ILE A 202 3.49 9.34 16.74
C ILE A 202 1.97 9.32 16.80
N SER A 203 1.35 10.45 16.45
CA SER A 203 -0.10 10.55 16.29
C SER A 203 -0.47 10.83 14.84
N PHE A 204 -1.42 10.07 14.31
CA PHE A 204 -1.94 10.26 12.96
C PHE A 204 -2.67 11.61 12.84
N GLU A 205 -3.42 12.01 13.86
CA GLU A 205 -4.10 13.30 13.91
C GLU A 205 -3.10 14.46 13.87
N HIS A 206 -2.03 14.37 14.68
CA HIS A 206 -0.98 15.38 14.66
C HIS A 206 -0.30 15.47 13.29
N PHE A 207 -0.06 14.33 12.63
CA PHE A 207 0.45 14.30 11.27
C PHE A 207 -0.47 15.06 10.29
N LEU A 208 -1.79 14.86 10.36
CA LEU A 208 -2.75 15.58 9.50
C LEU A 208 -2.72 17.09 9.75
N LEU A 209 -2.61 17.53 11.01
CA LEU A 209 -2.48 18.95 11.35
C LEU A 209 -1.20 19.57 10.76
N VAL A 210 -0.08 18.84 10.80
CA VAL A 210 1.17 19.29 10.17
C VAL A 210 0.98 19.40 8.66
N VAL A 211 0.37 18.40 8.01
CA VAL A 211 0.06 18.43 6.57
C VAL A 211 -0.81 19.63 6.21
N GLU A 212 -1.89 19.88 6.95
CA GLU A 212 -2.77 21.02 6.71
C GLU A 212 -2.02 22.35 6.82
N LYS A 213 -1.17 22.51 7.85
CA LYS A 213 -0.35 23.71 8.04
C LYS A 213 0.61 23.93 6.86
N GLU A 214 1.24 22.87 6.35
CA GLU A 214 2.14 22.99 5.21
C GLU A 214 1.38 23.28 3.90
N ILE A 215 0.18 22.72 3.70
CA ILE A 215 -0.69 23.09 2.57
C ILE A 215 -1.04 24.58 2.63
N ARG A 216 -1.48 25.09 3.79
CA ARG A 216 -1.83 26.50 3.96
C ARG A 216 -0.67 27.43 3.65
N LYS A 217 0.56 27.05 4.03
CA LYS A 217 1.76 27.82 3.67
C LYS A 217 1.99 27.86 2.16
N VAL A 218 1.93 26.72 1.48
CA VAL A 218 2.12 26.68 0.01
C VAL A 218 1.07 27.53 -0.69
N LEU A 219 -0.19 27.46 -0.27
CA LEU A 219 -1.27 28.27 -0.83
C LEU A 219 -1.10 29.77 -0.60
N ALA A 220 -0.42 30.19 0.49
CA ALA A 220 -0.17 31.60 0.76
C ALA A 220 0.87 32.25 -0.18
N TYR A 221 1.60 31.44 -0.96
CA TYR A 221 2.57 31.91 -1.97
C TYR A 221 2.02 31.89 -3.42
N LEU A 222 0.78 31.43 -3.61
CA LEU A 222 0.09 31.38 -4.91
C LEU A 222 -0.90 32.54 -5.02
#